data_AF-A0AAD4VRW3-F1
#
_entry.id   AF-A0AAD4VRW3-F1
#
_cell.length_a   1.000
_cell.length_b   1.000
_cell.length_c   1.000
_cell.angle_alpha   90.00
_cell.angle_beta   90.00
_cell.angle_gamma   90.00
#
_symmetry.space_group_name_H-M   'P 1'
#
loop_
_entity.id
_entity.type
_entity.pdbx_description
1 polymer ?
#
loop_
_entity_poly.entity_id
_entity_poly.type
_entity_poly.pdbx_seq_one_letter_code
_entity_poly.pdbx_strand_id
1 'polypeptide(L)'
;MLSHDLGAIIRSKCPINHGYWEDVPEDPKKDFIDEISVNFDIDLDMVGPRGYIDLVMAGRFRDFKQKLHKHFQLFSSPEEALANPPFEII
;
A
#
# COMPACT_ATOMS: atom_id res chain seq x y z
N MET A 1 -4.24 -9.13 -12.23
CA MET A 1 -4.52 -7.75 -12.70
C MET A 1 -4.81 -6.86 -11.49
N LEU A 2 -6.00 -6.94 -10.87
CA LEU A 2 -6.39 -6.13 -9.70
C LEU A 2 -5.30 -5.99 -8.61
N SER A 3 -4.75 -7.12 -8.14
CA SER A 3 -3.81 -7.12 -7.03
C SER A 3 -2.44 -6.48 -7.33
N HIS A 4 -2.03 -6.42 -8.59
CA HIS A 4 -0.76 -5.81 -8.99
C HIS A 4 -0.86 -4.29 -8.96
N ASP A 5 -1.95 -3.77 -9.53
CA ASP A 5 -2.21 -2.34 -9.67
C ASP A 5 -2.62 -1.72 -8.33
N LEU A 6 -3.37 -2.46 -7.51
CA LEU A 6 -3.58 -2.14 -6.09
C LEU A 6 -2.26 -1.97 -5.33
N GLY A 7 -1.29 -2.82 -5.63
CA GLY A 7 0.05 -2.71 -5.06
C GLY A 7 0.76 -1.43 -5.50
N ALA A 8 0.57 -0.96 -6.73
CA ALA A 8 1.16 0.29 -7.22
C ALA A 8 0.55 1.52 -6.55
N ILE A 9 -0.77 1.52 -6.34
CA ILE A 9 -1.48 2.60 -5.63
C ILE A 9 -0.98 2.71 -4.17
N ILE A 10 -0.91 1.57 -3.46
CA ILE A 10 -0.41 1.54 -2.09
C ILE A 10 1.04 2.03 -1.99
N ARG A 11 1.92 1.60 -2.89
CA ARG A 11 3.33 2.01 -2.86
C ARG A 11 3.54 3.50 -3.15
N SER A 12 2.71 4.07 -4.02
CA SER A 12 2.87 5.47 -4.45
C SER A 12 2.19 6.47 -3.52
N LYS A 13 1.05 6.11 -2.93
CA LYS A 13 0.19 7.07 -2.22
C LYS A 13 -0.02 6.76 -0.73
N CYS A 14 0.17 5.52 -0.28
CA CYS A 14 -0.04 5.18 1.12
C CYS A 14 1.18 5.62 1.95
N PRO A 15 0.99 6.46 2.98
CA PRO A 15 2.09 6.82 3.85
C PRO A 15 2.53 5.60 4.69
N ILE A 16 3.83 5.30 4.69
CA ILE A 16 4.43 4.14 5.37
C ILE A 16 4.86 4.46 6.81
N ASN A 17 4.34 5.55 7.36
CA ASN A 17 4.59 5.99 8.75
C ASN A 17 3.71 5.26 9.78
N HIS A 18 2.83 4.36 9.35
CA HIS A 18 1.94 3.57 10.22
C HIS A 18 2.45 2.15 10.45
N GLY A 19 2.22 1.61 11.66
CA GLY A 19 2.64 0.27 12.07
C GLY A 19 1.89 -0.82 11.29
N TYR A 20 0.57 -0.69 11.24
CA TYR A 20 -0.34 -1.62 10.60
C TYR A 20 -1.29 -0.86 9.66
N TRP A 21 -1.93 -1.61 8.75
CA TRP A 21 -2.97 -1.04 7.88
C TRP A 21 -4.13 -0.45 8.69
N GLU A 22 -4.49 -1.12 9.80
CA GLU A 22 -5.52 -0.67 10.73
C GLU A 22 -5.24 0.71 11.33
N ASP A 23 -3.96 1.09 11.48
CA ASP A 23 -3.55 2.39 12.03
C ASP A 23 -3.66 3.54 11.02
N VAL A 24 -3.81 3.24 9.72
CA VAL A 24 -3.99 4.26 8.69
C VAL A 24 -5.36 4.91 8.90
N PRO A 25 -5.48 6.26 8.88
CA PRO A 25 -6.78 6.90 9.04
C PRO A 25 -7.77 6.47 7.95
N GLU A 26 -9.06 6.44 8.29
CA GLU A 26 -10.11 5.97 7.37
C GLU A 26 -10.27 6.85 6.14
N ASP A 27 -10.03 8.17 6.25
CA ASP A 27 -10.15 9.11 5.12
C ASP A 27 -9.20 8.73 3.96
N PRO A 28 -7.87 8.59 4.17
CA PRO A 28 -6.96 8.05 3.16
C PRO A 28 -7.36 6.68 2.61
N LYS A 29 -7.83 5.75 3.47
CA LYS A 29 -8.26 4.43 3.00
C LYS A 29 -9.44 4.56 2.05
N LYS A 30 -10.39 5.44 2.37
CA LYS A 30 -11.55 5.71 1.52
C LYS A 30 -11.11 6.28 0.18
N ASP A 31 -10.19 7.25 0.17
CA ASP A 31 -9.66 7.81 -1.08
C ASP A 31 -9.03 6.72 -1.96
N PHE A 32 -8.30 5.76 -1.37
CA PHE A 32 -7.77 4.62 -2.12
C PHE A 32 -8.88 3.72 -2.65
N ILE A 33 -9.86 3.36 -1.80
CA ILE A 33 -10.99 2.50 -2.20
C ILE A 33 -11.77 3.13 -3.36
N ASP A 34 -12.01 4.44 -3.31
CA ASP A 34 -12.74 5.19 -4.33
C ASP A 34 -11.92 5.29 -5.64
N GLU A 35 -10.60 5.49 -5.57
CA GLU A 35 -9.74 5.45 -6.75
C GLU A 35 -9.72 4.06 -7.39
N ILE A 36 -9.68 3.01 -6.57
CA ILE A 36 -9.69 1.62 -7.02
C ILE A 36 -11.02 1.27 -7.68
N SER A 37 -12.13 1.71 -7.11
CA SER A 37 -13.44 1.42 -7.69
C SER A 37 -13.60 2.07 -9.05
N VAL A 38 -13.12 3.31 -9.22
CA VAL A 38 -13.12 4.00 -10.51
C VAL A 38 -12.19 3.32 -11.52
N ASN A 39 -10.96 2.97 -11.11
CA ASN A 39 -9.97 2.38 -12.01
C ASN A 39 -10.33 0.97 -12.50
N PHE A 40 -11.11 0.23 -11.71
CA PHE A 40 -11.47 -1.17 -12.00
C PHE A 40 -12.96 -1.40 -12.25
N ASP A 41 -13.75 -0.33 -12.34
CA ASP A 41 -15.21 -0.37 -12.52
C ASP A 41 -15.89 -1.30 -11.49
N ILE A 42 -15.56 -1.10 -10.21
CA ILE A 42 -16.08 -1.90 -9.10
C ILE A 42 -17.26 -1.17 -8.46
N ASP A 43 -18.44 -1.79 -8.50
CA ASP A 43 -19.58 -1.34 -7.72
C ASP A 43 -19.37 -1.61 -6.22
N LEU A 44 -19.10 -0.54 -5.47
CA LEU A 44 -18.89 -0.57 -4.02
C LEU A 44 -20.19 -0.65 -3.22
N ASP A 45 -21.34 -0.40 -3.85
CA ASP A 45 -22.66 -0.52 -3.20
C ASP A 45 -23.10 -1.98 -3.09
N MET A 46 -22.47 -2.88 -3.84
CA MET A 46 -22.60 -4.31 -3.63
C MET A 46 -22.01 -4.73 -2.28
N VAL A 47 -22.61 -5.74 -1.65
CA VAL A 47 -22.06 -6.35 -0.43
C VAL A 47 -20.81 -7.16 -0.79
N GLY A 48 -19.66 -6.81 -0.20
CA GLY A 48 -18.43 -7.61 -0.29
C GLY A 48 -17.23 -6.92 -0.93
N PRO A 49 -17.35 -6.24 -2.09
CA PRO A 49 -16.22 -5.61 -2.79
C PRO A 49 -15.39 -4.67 -1.92
N ARG A 50 -16.02 -3.82 -1.11
CA ARG A 50 -15.30 -2.92 -0.19
C ARG A 50 -14.39 -3.68 0.78
N GLY A 51 -14.92 -4.72 1.43
CA GLY A 51 -14.15 -5.54 2.38
C GLY A 51 -13.05 -6.35 1.70
N TYR A 52 -13.30 -6.84 0.48
CA TYR A 52 -12.28 -7.53 -0.31
C TYR A 52 -11.14 -6.59 -0.71
N ILE A 53 -11.46 -5.39 -1.19
CA ILE A 53 -10.48 -4.36 -1.55
C ILE A 53 -9.62 -3.99 -0.33
N ASP A 54 -10.25 -3.74 0.82
CA ASP A 54 -9.53 -3.42 2.06
C ASP A 54 -8.58 -4.55 2.49
N LEU A 55 -9.02 -5.81 2.41
CA LEU A 55 -8.17 -6.98 2.68
C LEU A 55 -6.96 -7.04 1.74
N VAL A 56 -7.17 -6.79 0.44
CA VAL A 56 -6.06 -6.78 -0.53
C VAL A 56 -5.10 -5.63 -0.25
N MET A 57 -5.61 -4.45 0.10
CA MET A 57 -4.77 -3.30 0.48
C MET A 57 -3.95 -3.57 1.72
N ALA A 58 -4.55 -4.13 2.77
CA ALA A 58 -3.85 -4.53 3.99
C ALA A 58 -2.70 -5.51 3.70
N GLY A 59 -2.95 -6.51 2.85
CA GLY A 59 -1.93 -7.45 2.38
C GLY A 59 -0.79 -6.75 1.65
N ARG A 60 -1.11 -5.85 0.72
CA ARG A 60 -0.13 -5.12 -0.08
C ARG A 60 0.69 -4.12 0.74
N PHE A 61 0.07 -3.46 1.72
CA PHE A 61 0.75 -2.59 2.67
C PHE A 61 1.78 -3.37 3.49
N ARG A 62 1.39 -4.53 4.03
CA ARG A 62 2.29 -5.42 4.78
C ARG A 62 3.44 -5.93 3.91
N ASP A 63 3.15 -6.43 2.71
CA ASP A 63 4.16 -6.96 1.79
C ASP A 63 5.19 -5.88 1.44
N PHE A 64 4.71 -4.66 1.17
CA PHE A 64 5.58 -3.54 0.85
C PHE A 64 6.46 -3.14 2.03
N LYS A 65 5.90 -3.00 3.25
CA LYS A 65 6.69 -2.76 4.46
C LYS A 65 7.76 -3.82 4.68
N GLN A 66 7.43 -5.09 4.46
CA GLN A 66 8.39 -6.18 4.59
C GLN A 66 9.52 -6.07 3.56
N LYS A 67 9.20 -5.71 2.31
CA LYS A 67 10.22 -5.44 1.28
C LYS A 67 11.14 -4.30 1.68
N LEU A 68 10.59 -3.18 2.15
CA LEU A 68 11.38 -2.02 2.60
C LEU A 68 12.29 -2.39 3.77
N HIS A 69 11.76 -3.12 4.75
CA HIS A 69 12.56 -3.60 5.87
C HIS A 69 13.73 -4.46 5.41
N LYS A 70 13.50 -5.44 4.53
CA LYS A 70 14.56 -6.28 3.96
C LYS A 70 15.59 -5.48 3.16
N HIS A 71 15.14 -4.50 2.39
CA HIS A 71 16.02 -3.62 1.61
C HIS A 71 16.91 -2.79 2.54
N PHE A 72 16.35 -2.18 3.57
CA PHE A 72 17.10 -1.35 4.51
C PHE A 72 18.07 -2.15 5.38
N GLN A 73 17.80 -3.43 5.63
CA GLN A 73 18.74 -4.34 6.30
C GLN A 73 20.01 -4.65 5.49
N LEU A 74 20.05 -4.34 4.18
CA LEU A 74 21.25 -4.53 3.36
C LEU A 74 22.33 -3.47 3.63
N PHE A 75 21.98 -2.37 4.28
CA PHE A 75 22.86 -1.24 4.53
C PHE A 75 23.27 -1.19 6.00
N SER A 76 24.45 -0.65 6.26
CA SER A 76 25.01 -0.64 7.62
C SER A 76 24.49 0.53 8.46
N SER A 77 23.97 1.58 7.82
CA SER A 77 23.36 2.71 8.50
C SER A 77 22.02 3.14 7.88
N PRO A 78 21.13 3.78 8.66
CA PRO A 78 19.90 4.36 8.15
C PRO A 78 20.13 5.41 7.04
N GLU A 79 21.18 6.22 7.16
CA GLU A 79 21.51 7.26 6.18
C GLU A 79 21.88 6.65 4.82
N GLU A 80 22.63 5.55 4.82
CA GLU A 80 23.00 4.81 3.61
C GLU A 80 21.77 4.18 2.95
N ALA A 81 20.87 3.59 3.75
CA ALA A 81 19.62 3.02 3.26
C ALA A 81 18.70 4.09 2.64
N LEU A 82 18.60 5.28 3.25
CA LEU A 82 17.81 6.40 2.75
C LEU A 82 18.39 7.02 1.48
N ALA A 83 19.71 7.02 1.31
CA ALA A 83 20.37 7.46 0.09
C ALA A 83 20.20 6.46 -1.07
N ASN A 84 19.82 5.22 -0.78
CA ASN A 84 19.62 4.14 -1.75
C ASN A 84 18.19 3.56 -1.66
N PRO A 85 17.14 4.36 -1.88
CA PRO A 85 15.77 3.87 -1.84
C PRO A 85 15.55 2.81 -2.94
N PRO A 86 14.65 1.84 -2.73
CA PRO A 86 14.31 0.89 -3.79
C PRO A 86 13.59 1.62 -4.93
N PHE A 87 13.82 1.19 -6.18
CA PHE A 87 13.19 1.77 -7.39
C PHE A 87 11.67 1.89 -7.30
N GLU A 88 11.01 1.04 -6.50
CA GLU A 88 9.56 1.07 -6.27
C GLU A 88 9.08 2.35 -5.53
N ILE A 89 10.00 3.16 -4.96
CA ILE A 89 9.74 4.42 -4.23
C ILE A 89 10.20 5.66 -5.04
N ILE A 90 11.07 5.49 -6.03
CA ILE A 90 11.73 6.60 -6.76
C ILE A 90 10.85 7.15 -7.88
#